data_AF-A0A7S3SW55-F1
#
_entry.id   AF-A0A7S3SW55-F1
#
_cell.length_a   1.000
_cell.length_b   1.000
_cell.length_c   1.000
_cell.angle_alpha   90.00
_cell.angle_beta   90.00
_cell.angle_gamma   90.00
#
_symmetry.space_group_name_H-M   'P 1'
#
loop_
_entity.id
_entity.type
_entity.pdbx_description
1 polymer ?
#
loop_
_entity_poly.entity_id
_entity_poly.type
_entity_poly.pdbx_seq_one_letter_code
_entity_poly.pdbx_strand_id
1 'polypeptide(L)'
;QFAKLLLKQTGEADALAPAFLDAFGTKACVYLGGPSQQEAGAILVHGVHSLEGAVEVAPGTGIYTGGERAAIEAVSKGDASPLDFRWFVGRHKGLVTSDGSWRAVACAR
;
A
#
# COMPACT_ATOMS: atom_id res chain seq x y z
N GLN A 1 16.05 7.10 -2.10
CA GLN A 1 15.29 7.19 -3.36
C GLN A 1 14.10 6.24 -3.38
N PHE A 2 14.26 4.97 -3.02
CA PHE A 2 13.16 3.99 -3.01
C PHE A 2 12.00 4.34 -2.06
N ALA A 3 12.25 4.65 -0.79
CA ALA A 3 11.19 5.08 0.15
C ALA A 3 10.40 6.31 -0.37
N LYS A 4 11.10 7.27 -0.99
CA LYS A 4 10.47 8.44 -1.61
C LYS A 4 9.57 8.06 -2.79
N LEU A 5 9.93 7.04 -3.55
CA LEU A 5 9.06 6.50 -4.61
C LEU A 5 7.78 5.93 -4.00
N LEU A 6 7.88 5.09 -2.97
CA LEU A 6 6.69 4.47 -2.34
C LEU A 6 5.71 5.53 -1.84
N LEU A 7 6.24 6.58 -1.22
CA LEU A 7 5.46 7.64 -0.58
C LEU A 7 5.07 8.79 -1.53
N LYS A 8 5.43 8.73 -2.81
CA LYS A 8 5.31 9.86 -3.74
C LYS A 8 3.88 10.43 -3.81
N GLN A 9 2.87 9.56 -3.81
CA GLN A 9 1.46 9.95 -3.90
C GLN A 9 0.95 10.74 -2.69
N THR A 10 1.66 10.71 -1.55
CA THR A 10 1.29 11.47 -0.35
C THR A 10 1.53 12.98 -0.50
N GLY A 11 2.39 13.38 -1.45
CA GLY A 11 2.89 14.76 -1.53
C GLY A 11 3.92 15.13 -0.45
N GLU A 12 4.22 14.22 0.48
CA GLU A 12 5.08 14.46 1.66
C GLU A 12 6.30 13.51 1.70
N ALA A 13 6.65 12.92 0.56
CA ALA A 13 7.63 11.85 0.47
C ALA A 13 9.01 12.20 1.06
N ASP A 14 9.47 13.44 0.89
CA ASP A 14 10.75 13.88 1.45
C ASP A 14 10.74 13.93 2.98
N ALA A 15 9.63 14.36 3.57
CA ALA A 15 9.46 14.44 5.02
C ALA A 15 9.27 13.06 5.66
N LEU A 16 8.53 12.17 4.99
CA LEU A 16 8.17 10.86 5.55
C LEU A 16 9.24 9.78 5.31
N ALA A 17 10.09 9.90 4.29
CA ALA A 17 11.05 8.86 3.93
C ALA A 17 12.01 8.42 5.06
N PRO A 18 12.56 9.32 5.90
CA PRO A 18 13.40 8.90 7.02
C PRO A 18 12.64 8.02 8.03
N ALA A 19 11.45 8.47 8.46
CA ALA A 19 10.61 7.73 9.40
C ALA A 19 10.15 6.39 8.82
N PHE A 20 9.84 6.34 7.52
CA PHE A 20 9.54 5.09 6.83
C PHE A 20 10.72 4.10 6.88
N LEU A 21 11.95 4.57 6.63
CA LEU A 21 13.13 3.70 6.66
C LEU A 21 13.42 3.16 8.05
N ASP A 22 13.19 3.96 9.09
CA ASP A 22 13.33 3.51 10.49
C ASP A 22 12.23 2.50 10.88
N ALA A 23 10.98 2.76 10.48
CA ALA A 23 9.85 1.92 10.83
C ALA A 23 9.85 0.58 10.06
N PHE A 24 9.95 0.64 8.72
CA PHE A 24 9.83 -0.52 7.85
C PHE A 24 11.18 -1.15 7.50
N GLY A 25 12.19 -0.33 7.24
CA GLY A 25 13.53 -0.76 6.88
C GLY A 25 13.56 -1.89 5.85
N THR A 26 14.31 -2.95 6.16
CA THR A 26 14.44 -4.16 5.33
C THR A 26 13.25 -5.11 5.41
N LYS A 27 12.27 -4.83 6.27
CA LYS A 27 11.07 -5.66 6.47
C LYS A 27 9.87 -5.18 5.64
N ALA A 28 10.02 -4.08 4.88
CA ALA A 28 8.96 -3.59 4.01
C ALA A 28 8.56 -4.64 2.96
N CYS A 29 7.29 -5.05 2.95
CA CYS A 29 6.75 -5.91 1.89
C CYS A 29 6.37 -5.08 0.67
N VAL A 30 7.26 -5.04 -0.32
CA VAL A 30 7.03 -4.33 -1.59
C VAL A 30 6.88 -5.30 -2.75
N TYR A 31 5.84 -5.10 -3.54
CA TYR A 31 5.49 -5.90 -4.70
C TYR A 31 5.46 -5.04 -5.96
N LEU A 32 5.78 -5.67 -7.10
CA LEU A 32 5.46 -5.12 -8.41
C LEU A 32 4.01 -5.45 -8.72
N GLY A 33 3.13 -4.45 -8.65
CA GLY A 33 1.70 -4.59 -8.91
C GLY A 33 1.34 -4.61 -10.40
N GLY A 34 2.27 -4.21 -11.27
CA GLY A 34 2.12 -4.32 -12.71
C GLY A 34 2.94 -3.27 -13.49
N PRO A 35 2.86 -3.28 -14.82
CA PRO A 35 3.69 -2.44 -15.67
C PRO A 35 3.22 -0.98 -15.75
N SER A 36 1.97 -0.67 -15.42
CA SER A 36 1.43 0.69 -15.53
C SER A 36 1.66 1.51 -14.27
N GLN A 37 1.98 2.80 -14.41
CA GLN A 37 2.09 3.78 -13.32
C GLN A 37 3.11 3.42 -12.23
N GLN A 38 4.26 2.87 -12.59
CA GLN A 38 5.30 2.52 -11.62
C GLN A 38 5.92 3.76 -10.95
N GLU A 39 5.84 4.90 -11.62
CA GLU A 39 6.34 6.21 -11.20
C GLU A 39 5.37 7.03 -10.35
N ALA A 40 4.15 6.54 -10.13
CA ALA A 40 3.08 7.31 -9.47
C ALA A 40 3.14 7.30 -7.93
N GLY A 41 3.89 6.37 -7.35
CA GLY A 41 3.74 6.02 -5.93
C GLY A 41 3.31 4.57 -5.77
N ALA A 42 3.52 4.00 -4.58
CA ALA A 42 3.10 2.65 -4.29
C ALA A 42 1.74 2.64 -3.60
N ILE A 43 0.78 1.87 -4.08
CA ILE A 43 -0.50 1.69 -3.38
C ILE A 43 -0.23 0.93 -2.07
N LEU A 44 -0.54 1.57 -0.95
CA LEU A 44 -0.53 0.91 0.35
C LEU A 44 -1.82 0.09 0.51
N VAL A 45 -1.68 -1.18 0.89
CA VAL A 45 -2.78 -2.09 1.20
C VAL A 45 -2.54 -2.73 2.56
N HIS A 46 -3.54 -2.69 3.44
CA HIS A 46 -3.47 -3.29 4.77
C HIS A 46 -4.86 -3.70 5.27
N GLY A 47 -4.91 -4.29 6.46
CA GLY A 47 -6.15 -4.59 7.18
C GLY A 47 -6.13 -4.11 8.62
N VAL A 48 -5.21 -3.20 8.93
CA VAL A 48 -5.23 -2.45 10.19
C VAL A 48 -6.40 -1.48 10.15
N HIS A 49 -7.37 -1.67 11.04
CA HIS A 49 -8.56 -0.82 11.13
C HIS A 49 -8.22 0.57 11.67
N SER A 50 -8.98 1.57 11.25
CA SER A 50 -8.98 2.93 11.82
C SER A 50 -7.65 3.68 11.75
N LEU A 51 -6.77 3.35 10.80
CA LEU A 51 -5.63 4.22 10.50
C LEU A 51 -6.12 5.53 9.89
N GLU A 52 -5.65 6.65 10.44
CA GLU A 52 -5.99 7.97 9.93
C GLU A 52 -5.61 8.10 8.46
N GLY A 53 -6.53 8.60 7.63
CA GLY A 53 -6.34 8.71 6.18
C GLY A 53 -6.50 7.41 5.40
N ALA A 54 -6.73 6.27 6.06
CA ALA A 54 -7.06 5.02 5.39
C ALA A 54 -8.54 4.96 5.04
N VAL A 55 -8.83 4.40 3.86
CA VAL A 55 -10.19 4.19 3.34
C VAL A 55 -10.35 2.73 2.98
N GLU A 56 -11.48 2.14 3.34
CA GLU A 56 -11.80 0.76 2.96
C GLU A 56 -12.04 0.69 1.45
N VAL A 57 -11.40 -0.26 0.77
CA VAL A 57 -11.49 -0.42 -0.68
C VAL A 57 -12.93 -0.70 -1.12
N ALA A 58 -13.64 -1.50 -0.33
CA ALA A 58 -15.07 -1.69 -0.42
C ALA A 58 -15.66 -2.01 0.97
N PRO A 59 -16.88 -1.56 1.29
CA PRO A 59 -17.47 -1.75 2.61
C PRO A 59 -17.48 -3.21 3.06
N GLY A 60 -16.97 -3.48 4.26
CA GLY A 60 -17.02 -4.80 4.91
C GLY A 60 -16.00 -5.82 4.39
N THR A 61 -15.01 -5.39 3.61
CA THR A 61 -13.92 -6.27 3.15
C THR A 61 -12.78 -6.40 4.17
N GLY A 62 -12.64 -5.43 5.09
CA GLY A 62 -11.49 -5.31 5.98
C GLY A 62 -10.18 -4.99 5.24
N ILE A 63 -10.26 -4.54 3.98
CA ILE A 63 -9.11 -4.20 3.14
C ILE A 63 -9.09 -2.69 2.96
N TYR A 64 -7.99 -2.07 3.35
CA TYR A 64 -7.82 -0.63 3.38
C TYR A 64 -6.66 -0.18 2.49
N THR A 65 -6.77 1.05 2.01
CA THR A 65 -5.72 1.78 1.30
C THR A 65 -5.58 3.21 1.81
N GLY A 66 -4.41 3.82 1.62
CA GLY A 66 -4.06 5.11 2.24
C GLY A 66 -3.54 4.96 3.67
N GLY A 67 -3.40 6.07 4.39
CA GLY A 67 -2.96 6.10 5.78
C GLY A 67 -1.45 5.88 5.98
N GLU A 68 -0.62 6.21 4.99
CA GLU A 68 0.83 5.97 4.99
C GLU A 68 1.53 6.59 6.20
N ARG A 69 1.16 7.82 6.58
CA ARG A 69 1.70 8.48 7.79
C ARG A 69 1.35 7.70 9.05
N ALA A 70 0.07 7.37 9.23
CA ALA A 70 -0.39 6.64 10.39
C ALA A 70 0.20 5.21 10.45
N ALA A 71 0.42 4.58 9.29
CA ALA A 71 1.09 3.29 9.19
C ALA A 71 2.56 3.36 9.64
N ILE A 72 3.30 4.38 9.20
CA ILE A 72 4.68 4.63 9.65
C ILE A 72 4.71 4.81 11.17
N GLU A 73 3.83 5.65 11.72
CA GLU A 73 3.76 5.89 13.17
C GLU A 73 3.41 4.63 13.96
N ALA A 74 2.42 3.85 13.52
CA ALA A 74 2.01 2.63 14.19
C ALA A 74 3.14 1.60 14.25
N VAL A 75 3.89 1.46 13.15
CA VAL A 75 5.05 0.56 13.11
C VAL A 75 6.20 1.09 13.98
N SER A 76 6.49 2.40 13.95
CA SER A 76 7.50 3.01 14.82
C SER A 76 7.20 2.85 16.31
N LYS A 77 5.92 2.89 16.70
CA LYS A 77 5.47 2.69 18.10
C LYS A 77 5.41 1.21 18.51
N GLY A 78 5.44 0.29 17.54
CA GLY A 78 5.29 -1.15 17.78
C GLY A 78 3.84 -1.63 17.87
N ASP A 79 2.87 -0.75 17.54
CA ASP A 79 1.44 -1.07 17.53
C ASP A 79 1.04 -1.94 16.32
N ALA A 80 1.87 -1.94 15.28
CA ALA A 80 1.70 -2.78 14.09
C ALA A 80 3.05 -3.34 13.60
N SER A 81 3.01 -4.48 12.91
CA SER A 81 4.18 -5.04 12.24
C SER A 81 4.38 -4.39 10.86
N PRO A 82 5.62 -4.17 10.39
CA PRO A 82 5.87 -3.80 9.00
C PRO A 82 5.17 -4.73 7.99
N LEU A 83 5.00 -6.01 8.34
CA LEU A 83 4.38 -7.04 7.50
C LEU A 83 2.85 -6.95 7.43
N ASP A 84 2.22 -6.11 8.24
CA ASP A 84 0.78 -5.84 8.14
C ASP A 84 0.42 -5.00 6.90
N PHE A 85 1.43 -4.38 6.29
CA PHE A 85 1.33 -3.43 5.20
C PHE A 85 2.01 -3.93 3.93
N ARG A 86 1.31 -3.83 2.80
CA ARG A 86 1.79 -4.28 1.49
C ARG A 86 1.83 -3.08 0.56
N TRP A 87 3.00 -2.84 -0.03
CA TRP A 87 3.25 -1.71 -0.91
C TRP A 87 3.30 -2.21 -2.36
N PHE A 88 2.39 -1.77 -3.21
CA PHE A 88 2.34 -2.19 -4.61
C PHE A 88 2.80 -1.07 -5.54
N VAL A 89 3.96 -1.25 -6.17
CA VAL A 89 4.48 -0.33 -7.19
C VAL A 89 3.89 -0.71 -8.54
N GLY A 90 3.20 0.25 -9.16
CA GLY A 90 2.49 0.04 -10.42
C GLY A 90 1.23 -0.84 -10.28
N ARG A 91 0.54 -1.04 -11.40
CA ARG A 91 -0.71 -1.81 -11.48
C ARG A 91 -0.96 -2.37 -12.87
N HIS A 92 -1.76 -3.44 -12.95
CA HIS A 92 -2.39 -3.84 -14.21
C HIS A 92 -3.62 -2.97 -14.49
N LYS A 93 -3.84 -2.63 -15.76
CA LYS A 93 -5.03 -1.92 -16.23
C LYS A 93 -5.68 -2.69 -17.38
N GLY A 94 -6.98 -2.52 -17.54
CA GLY A 94 -7.72 -3.08 -18.69
C GLY A 94 -7.84 -4.60 -18.67
N LEU A 95 -7.77 -5.23 -17.50
CA LEU A 95 -8.09 -6.66 -17.39
C LEU A 95 -9.56 -6.87 -17.71
N VAL A 96 -9.83 -7.77 -18.65
CA VAL A 96 -11.18 -8.16 -19.07
C VAL A 96 -11.37 -9.65 -18.84
N THR A 97 -12.61 -10.06 -18.59
CA THR A 97 -12.98 -11.48 -18.42
C THR A 97 -13.61 -12.08 -19.67
N SER A 98 -13.86 -11.27 -20.70
CA SER A 98 -14.62 -11.67 -21.90
C SER A 98 -13.88 -12.67 -22.79
N ASP A 99 -12.55 -12.73 -22.71
CA ASP A 99 -11.70 -13.63 -23.48
C ASP A 99 -11.44 -14.98 -22.77
N GLY A 100 -11.91 -15.12 -21.52
CA GLY A 100 -11.71 -16.33 -20.71
C GLY A 100 -10.34 -16.46 -20.06
N SER A 101 -9.41 -15.53 -20.28
CA SER A 101 -8.07 -15.55 -19.65
C SER A 101 -8.13 -15.26 -18.15
N TRP A 102 -9.14 -14.48 -17.73
CA TRP A 102 -9.35 -14.07 -16.34
C TRP A 102 -10.74 -14.44 -15.83
N ARG A 103 -10.83 -14.74 -14.54
CA ARG A 103 -12.09 -14.94 -13.82
C ARG A 103 -12.14 -14.02 -12.61
N ALA A 104 -13.20 -13.22 -12.51
CA ALA A 104 -13.42 -12.38 -11.34
C ALA A 104 -13.91 -13.24 -10.17
N VAL A 105 -13.32 -13.01 -8.99
CA VAL A 105 -13.70 -13.64 -7.72
C VAL A 105 -13.76 -12.53 -6.66
N ALA A 106 -14.70 -12.63 -5.72
CA ALA A 106 -14.78 -11.69 -4.62
C ALA A 106 -13.54 -11.80 -3.70
N CYS A 107 -12.99 -10.66 -3.32
CA CYS A 107 -11.87 -10.58 -2.38
C CYS A 107 -12.39 -10.25 -0.97
N ALA A 108 -11.88 -10.94 0.03
CA ALA A 108 -12.09 -10.65 1.45
C ALA A 108 -10.81 -10.96 2.23
N ARG A 109 -10.66 -10.34 3.40
CA ARG A 109 -9.57 -10.61 4.35
C ARG A 109 -10.05 -11.50 5.49
#